data_AF-A0A537QPS3-F1
#
_entry.id   AF-A0A537QPS3-F1
#
_cell.length_a   1.000
_cell.length_b   1.000
_cell.length_c   1.000
_cell.angle_alpha   90.00
_cell.angle_beta   90.00
_cell.angle_gamma   90.00
#
_symmetry.space_group_name_H-M   'P 1'
#
loop_
_entity.id
_entity.type
_entity.pdbx_description
1 polymer ?
#
loop_
_entity_poly.entity_id
_entity_poly.type
_entity_poly.pdbx_seq_one_letter_code
_entity_poly.pdbx_strand_id
1 'polypeptide(L)'
;MKRFAVLVLVGIAAGNGASAEDDIYTRFFTGADGGKPCYARYYDEPHLKAHPKQTVRRIEVDFDGSKPQDSGTPQSAAGFEGGIGFMLKRSKEWYGQALYCKTAGERFDCYLDADGGRITLIPQSDALRLEVTGGGGGTDRIAVEGGRDFGTFGGPGSDDRVFILPRSPRKLCDAP
;
A
#
# COMPACT_ATOMS: atom_id res chain seq x y z
N MET A 1 -64.50 -7.35 27.72
CA MET A 1 -64.29 -7.86 26.36
C MET A 1 -63.11 -7.12 25.72
N LYS A 2 -62.14 -7.91 25.22
CA LYS A 2 -61.01 -7.65 24.30
C LYS A 2 -60.24 -6.30 24.36
N ARG A 3 -59.01 -6.41 24.86
CA ARG A 3 -57.86 -5.54 24.62
C ARG A 3 -57.44 -5.65 23.14
N PHE A 4 -57.18 -4.54 22.47
CA PHE A 4 -56.45 -4.53 21.19
C PHE A 4 -55.10 -3.84 21.43
N ALA A 5 -54.03 -4.64 21.45
CA ALA A 5 -52.67 -4.16 21.36
C ALA A 5 -52.35 -3.95 19.88
N VAL A 6 -52.01 -2.71 19.49
CA VAL A 6 -51.46 -2.41 18.18
C VAL A 6 -49.95 -2.61 18.26
N LEU A 7 -49.48 -3.68 17.63
CA LEU A 7 -48.06 -3.96 17.43
C LEU A 7 -47.60 -3.17 16.20
N VAL A 8 -46.84 -2.10 16.41
CA VAL A 8 -46.13 -1.41 15.33
C VAL A 8 -44.82 -2.15 15.11
N LEU A 9 -44.73 -2.89 14.00
CA LEU A 9 -43.48 -3.47 13.49
C LEU A 9 -42.63 -2.34 12.90
N VAL A 10 -41.56 -1.96 13.60
CA VAL A 10 -40.48 -1.15 13.02
C VAL A 10 -39.62 -2.09 12.17
N GLY A 11 -39.74 -1.98 10.86
CA GLY A 11 -38.84 -2.66 9.93
C GLY A 11 -37.45 -2.02 9.97
N ILE A 12 -36.47 -2.75 10.49
CA ILE A 12 -35.06 -2.37 10.35
C ILE A 12 -34.67 -2.70 8.91
N ALA A 13 -34.51 -1.66 8.08
CA ALA A 13 -33.87 -1.80 6.78
C ALA A 13 -32.39 -2.13 7.02
N ALA A 14 -32.01 -3.39 6.79
CA ALA A 14 -30.62 -3.77 6.64
C ALA A 14 -30.10 -3.15 5.33
N GLY A 15 -29.57 -1.93 5.40
CA GLY A 15 -28.79 -1.39 4.30
C GLY A 15 -27.53 -2.23 4.16
N ASN A 16 -27.33 -2.84 3.00
CA ASN A 16 -26.03 -3.33 2.55
C ASN A 16 -25.13 -2.11 2.29
N GLY A 17 -24.74 -1.41 3.35
CA GLY A 17 -23.69 -0.39 3.26
C GLY A 17 -22.37 -1.11 3.05
N ALA A 18 -21.65 -0.76 1.99
CA ALA A 18 -20.24 -1.09 1.88
C ALA A 18 -19.56 -0.66 3.19
N SER A 19 -18.69 -1.52 3.73
CA SER A 19 -17.97 -1.18 4.95
C SER A 19 -16.97 -0.05 4.66
N ALA A 20 -16.59 0.74 5.66
CA ALA A 20 -15.56 1.77 5.49
C ALA A 20 -14.24 1.21 4.93
N GLU A 21 -13.98 -0.08 5.17
CA GLU A 21 -12.83 -0.80 4.62
C GLU A 21 -12.99 -1.04 3.10
N ASP A 22 -14.16 -1.51 2.67
CA ASP A 22 -14.48 -1.65 1.25
C ASP A 22 -14.44 -0.30 0.51
N ASP A 23 -14.86 0.77 1.19
CA ASP A 23 -14.87 2.13 0.64
C ASP A 23 -13.46 2.62 0.33
N ILE A 24 -12.50 2.50 1.27
CA ILE A 24 -11.13 2.97 1.04
C ILE A 24 -10.38 2.07 0.07
N TYR A 25 -10.58 0.75 0.12
CA TYR A 25 -10.01 -0.18 -0.86
C TYR A 25 -10.49 0.17 -2.28
N THR A 26 -11.80 0.38 -2.45
CA THR A 26 -12.36 0.76 -3.75
C THR A 26 -11.81 2.10 -4.21
N ARG A 27 -11.78 3.11 -3.35
CA ARG A 27 -11.34 4.47 -3.73
C ARG A 27 -9.86 4.54 -4.12
N PHE A 28 -8.99 3.79 -3.47
CA PHE A 28 -7.55 3.86 -3.68
C PHE A 28 -7.00 2.75 -4.58
N PHE A 29 -7.72 1.65 -4.78
CA PHE A 29 -7.27 0.52 -5.60
C PHE A 29 -8.25 0.23 -6.74
N THR A 30 -9.27 -0.59 -6.52
CA THR A 30 -10.08 -1.17 -7.62
C THR A 30 -10.91 -0.15 -8.40
N GLY A 31 -11.34 0.94 -7.78
CA GLY A 31 -12.05 2.05 -8.42
C GLY A 31 -11.15 3.17 -8.93
N ALA A 32 -9.84 3.11 -8.65
CA ALA A 32 -8.87 4.11 -9.08
C ALA A 32 -8.25 3.74 -10.43
N ASP A 33 -8.16 4.71 -11.34
CA ASP A 33 -7.42 4.59 -12.61
C ASP A 33 -7.73 3.30 -13.41
N GLY A 34 -9.01 2.92 -13.46
CA GLY A 34 -9.45 1.69 -14.13
C GLY A 34 -9.05 0.40 -13.40
N GLY A 35 -8.83 0.46 -12.08
CA GLY A 35 -8.38 -0.65 -11.26
C GLY A 35 -6.87 -0.89 -11.31
N LYS A 36 -6.10 0.06 -11.87
CA LYS A 36 -4.63 -0.05 -12.05
C LYS A 36 -3.86 1.19 -11.57
N PRO A 37 -4.14 1.74 -10.37
CA PRO A 37 -3.48 2.94 -9.90
C PRO A 37 -1.99 2.72 -9.69
N CYS A 38 -1.25 3.80 -9.86
CA CYS A 38 0.18 3.90 -9.59
C CYS A 38 0.39 4.98 -8.55
N TYR A 39 1.08 4.66 -7.46
CA TYR A 39 1.45 5.63 -6.41
C TYR A 39 2.95 5.73 -6.34
N ALA A 40 3.54 6.84 -6.77
CA ALA A 40 4.98 6.92 -6.90
C ALA A 40 5.55 8.27 -6.51
N ARG A 41 6.80 8.26 -6.01
CA ARG A 41 7.54 9.46 -5.67
C ARG A 41 8.97 9.38 -6.18
N TYR A 42 9.38 10.45 -6.86
CA TYR A 42 10.72 10.63 -7.42
C TYR A 42 11.30 11.90 -6.81
N TYR A 43 12.49 11.77 -6.24
CA TYR A 43 13.19 12.88 -5.59
C TYR A 43 14.30 13.40 -6.49
N ASP A 44 14.37 14.72 -6.60
CA ASP A 44 15.42 15.40 -7.34
C ASP A 44 16.68 15.60 -6.48
N GLU A 45 17.75 16.07 -7.11
CA GLU A 45 19.03 16.30 -6.44
C GLU A 45 18.94 17.35 -5.33
N PRO A 46 18.24 18.50 -5.50
CA PRO A 46 18.04 19.45 -4.40
C PRO A 46 17.39 18.83 -3.16
N HIS A 47 16.32 18.04 -3.33
CA HIS A 47 15.67 17.34 -2.21
C HIS A 47 16.65 16.38 -1.53
N LEU A 48 17.30 15.51 -2.30
CA LEU A 48 18.22 14.51 -1.76
C LEU A 48 19.44 15.13 -1.06
N LYS A 49 19.85 16.33 -1.45
CA LYS A 49 20.90 17.10 -0.78
C LYS A 49 20.43 17.67 0.56
N ALA A 50 19.17 18.11 0.65
CA ALA A 50 18.56 18.61 1.89
C ALA A 50 18.25 17.47 2.89
N HIS A 51 18.10 16.24 2.41
CA HIS A 51 17.80 15.04 3.20
C HIS A 51 18.94 14.02 3.13
N PRO A 52 20.09 14.29 3.77
CA PRO A 52 21.30 13.47 3.61
C PRO A 52 21.13 12.02 4.10
N LYS A 53 20.20 11.77 5.03
CA LYS A 53 19.91 10.42 5.57
C LYS A 53 18.85 9.67 4.77
N GLN A 54 18.28 10.29 3.74
CA GLN A 54 17.42 9.62 2.77
C GLN A 54 18.28 8.85 1.78
N THR A 55 18.06 7.56 1.62
CA THR A 55 18.77 6.67 0.69
C THR A 55 17.92 6.28 -0.50
N VAL A 56 16.60 6.37 -0.40
CA VAL A 56 15.67 6.12 -1.51
C VAL A 56 15.56 7.36 -2.37
N ARG A 57 15.72 7.22 -3.69
CA ARG A 57 15.54 8.31 -4.66
C ARG A 57 14.28 8.17 -5.51
N ARG A 58 13.75 6.95 -5.62
CA ARG A 58 12.50 6.63 -6.31
C ARG A 58 11.81 5.51 -5.56
N ILE A 59 10.50 5.58 -5.42
CA ILE A 59 9.70 4.56 -4.76
C ILE A 59 8.29 4.54 -5.34
N GLU A 60 7.70 3.36 -5.42
CA GLU A 60 6.36 3.15 -5.94
C GLU A 60 5.62 2.03 -5.20
N VAL A 61 4.29 2.15 -5.19
CA VAL A 61 3.34 1.08 -4.95
C VAL A 61 2.49 0.94 -6.20
N ASP A 62 2.47 -0.27 -6.73
CA ASP A 62 1.79 -0.67 -7.95
C ASP A 62 0.63 -1.62 -7.61
N PHE A 63 -0.53 -1.39 -8.20
CA PHE A 63 -1.65 -2.32 -8.13
C PHE A 63 -2.21 -2.58 -9.53
N ASP A 64 -2.56 -3.83 -9.81
CA ASP A 64 -3.35 -4.23 -10.98
C ASP A 64 -4.43 -5.22 -10.56
N GLY A 65 -5.66 -4.72 -10.39
CA GLY A 65 -6.80 -5.53 -9.95
C GLY A 65 -7.22 -6.63 -10.94
N SER A 66 -6.65 -6.67 -12.15
CA SER A 66 -6.85 -7.78 -13.09
C SER A 66 -5.91 -8.96 -12.86
N LYS A 67 -4.82 -8.78 -12.10
CA LYS A 67 -3.96 -9.88 -11.67
C LYS A 67 -4.61 -10.61 -10.50
N PRO A 68 -4.78 -11.95 -10.55
CA PRO A 68 -5.21 -12.71 -9.39
C PRO A 68 -4.12 -12.66 -8.30
N GLN A 69 -4.52 -12.91 -7.06
CA GLN A 69 -3.57 -13.18 -5.98
C GLN A 69 -2.83 -14.49 -6.25
N ASP A 70 -1.61 -14.66 -5.74
CA ASP A 70 -0.84 -15.90 -5.83
C ASP A 70 -1.60 -17.10 -5.23
N SER A 71 -2.42 -16.82 -4.22
CA SER A 71 -3.34 -17.80 -3.62
C SER A 71 -4.46 -18.28 -4.55
N GLY A 72 -4.64 -17.64 -5.71
CA GLY A 72 -5.77 -17.83 -6.63
C GLY A 72 -7.08 -17.17 -6.17
N THR A 73 -7.07 -16.47 -5.04
CA THR A 73 -8.27 -15.78 -4.53
C THR A 73 -8.49 -14.42 -5.22
N PRO A 74 -9.74 -13.98 -5.41
CA PRO A 74 -10.02 -12.66 -5.96
C PRO A 74 -9.50 -11.52 -5.06
N GLN A 75 -9.00 -10.45 -5.67
CA GLN A 75 -8.58 -9.23 -4.97
C GLN A 75 -9.76 -8.63 -4.17
N SER A 76 -9.58 -8.36 -2.88
CA SER A 76 -10.64 -7.81 -2.02
C SER A 76 -10.08 -6.93 -0.90
N ALA A 77 -10.93 -6.17 -0.21
CA ALA A 77 -10.52 -5.38 0.95
C ALA A 77 -9.91 -6.25 2.07
N ALA A 78 -10.34 -7.50 2.19
CA ALA A 78 -9.83 -8.46 3.19
C ALA A 78 -8.44 -9.02 2.84
N GLY A 79 -8.02 -8.93 1.58
CA GLY A 79 -6.76 -9.44 1.08
C GLY A 79 -6.59 -9.09 -0.39
N PHE A 80 -5.50 -8.38 -0.70
CA PHE A 80 -5.13 -8.00 -2.05
C PHE A 80 -3.61 -7.95 -2.21
N GLU A 81 -3.16 -8.07 -3.46
CA GLU A 81 -1.75 -8.10 -3.83
C GLU A 81 -1.40 -6.97 -4.80
N GLY A 82 -0.20 -6.44 -4.64
CA GLY A 82 0.41 -5.46 -5.53
C GLY A 82 1.93 -5.58 -5.50
N GLY A 83 2.61 -4.56 -6.00
CA GLY A 83 4.06 -4.49 -6.01
C GLY A 83 4.57 -3.26 -5.25
N ILE A 84 5.75 -3.40 -4.65
CA ILE A 84 6.56 -2.25 -4.22
C ILE A 84 7.86 -2.25 -5.00
N GLY A 85 8.23 -1.08 -5.51
CA GLY A 85 9.49 -0.85 -6.21
C GLY A 85 10.25 0.32 -5.60
N PHE A 86 11.58 0.25 -5.50
CA PHE A 86 12.38 1.40 -5.13
C PHE A 86 13.77 1.40 -5.78
N MET A 87 14.35 2.60 -5.92
CA MET A 87 15.75 2.80 -6.28
C MET A 87 16.48 3.53 -5.17
N LEU A 88 17.69 3.08 -4.87
CA LEU A 88 18.59 3.75 -3.93
C LEU A 88 19.48 4.80 -4.62
N LYS A 89 19.95 5.81 -3.89
CA LYS A 89 20.93 6.80 -4.37
C LYS A 89 22.18 6.15 -4.95
N ARG A 90 22.62 5.05 -4.32
CA ARG A 90 23.83 4.29 -4.68
C ARG A 90 23.68 3.41 -5.91
N SER A 91 22.46 3.23 -6.44
CA SER A 91 22.18 2.24 -7.48
C SER A 91 21.27 2.77 -8.59
N LYS A 92 21.45 2.23 -9.80
CA LYS A 92 20.53 2.40 -10.92
C LYS A 92 19.49 1.29 -11.02
N GLU A 93 19.59 0.30 -10.16
CA GLU A 93 18.71 -0.85 -10.10
C GLU A 93 17.39 -0.51 -9.41
N TRP A 94 16.30 -1.07 -9.94
CA TRP A 94 15.04 -1.18 -9.23
C TRP A 94 15.07 -2.45 -8.38
N TYR A 95 14.85 -2.30 -7.09
CA TYR A 95 14.55 -3.40 -6.18
C TYR A 95 13.03 -3.50 -6.09
N GLY A 96 12.48 -4.67 -6.43
CA GLY A 96 11.04 -4.88 -6.51
C GLY A 96 10.62 -6.15 -5.79
N GLN A 97 9.47 -6.12 -5.11
CA GLN A 97 8.90 -7.28 -4.42
C GLN A 97 7.38 -7.23 -4.44
N ALA A 98 6.74 -8.40 -4.43
CA ALA A 98 5.31 -8.51 -4.20
C ALA A 98 4.97 -7.97 -2.80
N LEU A 99 3.80 -7.35 -2.72
CA LEU A 99 3.22 -6.73 -1.55
C LEU A 99 1.86 -7.35 -1.30
N TYR A 100 1.68 -7.98 -0.13
CA TYR A 100 0.41 -8.55 0.30
C TYR A 100 -0.20 -7.63 1.35
N CYS A 101 -1.41 -7.15 1.08
CA CYS A 101 -2.07 -6.14 1.87
C CYS A 101 -3.45 -6.61 2.32
N LYS A 102 -3.92 -6.01 3.41
CA LYS A 102 -5.32 -6.03 3.80
C LYS A 102 -5.73 -4.66 4.32
N THR A 103 -7.01 -4.36 4.20
CA THR A 103 -7.59 -3.19 4.83
C THR A 103 -7.71 -3.43 6.34
N ALA A 104 -7.44 -2.40 7.13
CA ALA A 104 -7.48 -2.45 8.59
C ALA A 104 -8.01 -1.11 9.13
N GLY A 105 -9.34 -0.96 9.21
CA GLY A 105 -9.96 0.33 9.47
C GLY A 105 -9.68 1.33 8.35
N GLU A 106 -9.06 2.47 8.67
CA GLU A 106 -8.80 3.55 7.70
C GLU A 106 -7.41 3.49 7.04
N ARG A 107 -6.76 2.33 7.04
CA ARG A 107 -5.42 2.13 6.44
C ARG A 107 -5.30 0.74 5.81
N PHE A 108 -4.18 0.50 5.15
CA PHE A 108 -3.80 -0.83 4.66
C PHE A 108 -2.56 -1.32 5.37
N ASP A 109 -2.64 -2.49 5.98
CA ASP A 109 -1.49 -3.17 6.59
C ASP A 109 -0.93 -4.14 5.57
N CYS A 110 0.34 -3.99 5.22
CA CYS A 110 0.99 -4.76 4.17
C CYS A 110 2.29 -5.41 4.65
N TYR A 111 2.61 -6.55 4.06
CA TYR A 111 3.92 -7.19 4.18
C TYR A 111 4.49 -7.49 2.79
N LEU A 112 5.80 -7.41 2.68
CA LEU A 112 6.53 -7.80 1.49
C LEU A 112 6.81 -9.29 1.56
N ASP A 113 6.80 -9.94 0.40
CA ASP A 113 7.19 -11.36 0.29
C ASP A 113 8.58 -11.63 0.88
N ALA A 114 8.93 -12.91 1.10
CA ALA A 114 10.28 -13.36 1.46
C ALA A 114 10.91 -12.60 2.65
N ASP A 115 10.10 -12.33 3.68
CA ASP A 115 10.49 -11.55 4.86
C ASP A 115 11.08 -10.17 4.52
N GLY A 116 10.61 -9.54 3.44
CA GLY A 116 11.13 -8.25 2.97
C GLY A 116 10.76 -7.06 3.87
N GLY A 117 9.81 -7.28 4.79
CA GLY A 117 9.40 -6.34 5.81
C GLY A 117 7.91 -5.99 5.72
N ARG A 118 7.53 -4.94 6.44
CA ARG A 118 6.16 -4.49 6.65
C ARG A 118 6.07 -3.00 6.46
N ILE A 119 4.98 -2.59 5.84
CA ILE A 119 4.62 -1.20 5.65
C ILE A 119 3.15 -1.01 5.98
N THR A 120 2.80 0.21 6.34
CA THR A 120 1.41 0.66 6.41
C THR A 120 1.20 1.71 5.34
N LEU A 121 0.10 1.61 4.59
CA LEU A 121 -0.32 2.60 3.63
C LEU A 121 -1.54 3.34 4.19
N ILE A 122 -1.40 4.65 4.36
CA ILE A 122 -2.44 5.50 4.93
C ILE A 122 -2.97 6.43 3.83
N PRO A 123 -4.25 6.31 3.45
CA PRO A 123 -4.93 7.28 2.60
C PRO A 123 -4.68 8.74 3.02
N GLN A 124 -4.26 9.58 2.09
CA GLN A 124 -4.14 11.02 2.29
C GLN A 124 -4.53 11.79 1.03
N SER A 125 -5.77 12.31 0.98
CA SER A 125 -6.36 12.91 -0.24
C SER A 125 -6.46 11.91 -1.39
N ASP A 126 -5.56 11.99 -2.36
CA ASP A 126 -5.38 11.14 -3.54
C ASP A 126 -4.01 10.45 -3.53
N ALA A 127 -3.24 10.62 -2.44
CA ALA A 127 -1.94 10.00 -2.21
C ALA A 127 -2.05 8.87 -1.17
N LEU A 128 -1.01 8.04 -1.12
CA LEU A 128 -0.74 7.11 -0.03
C LEU A 128 0.46 7.59 0.77
N ARG A 129 0.30 7.72 2.09
CA ARG A 129 1.41 7.85 3.01
C ARG A 129 1.89 6.44 3.37
N LEU A 130 3.07 6.07 2.85
CA LEU A 130 3.74 4.82 3.18
C LEU A 130 4.58 5.02 4.43
N GLU A 131 4.40 4.16 5.43
CA GLU A 131 5.22 4.12 6.64
C GLU A 131 5.91 2.76 6.78
N VAL A 132 7.20 2.76 7.05
CA VAL A 132 7.96 1.52 7.33
C VAL A 132 7.74 1.12 8.79
N THR A 133 7.16 -0.07 8.98
CA THR A 133 6.87 -0.63 10.31
C THR A 133 7.84 -1.74 10.72
N GLY A 134 8.75 -2.14 9.82
CA GLY A 134 9.90 -3.02 10.11
C GLY A 134 9.72 -4.44 9.58
N GLY A 135 10.48 -5.40 10.09
CA GLY A 135 10.37 -6.82 9.77
C GLY A 135 11.34 -7.39 8.72
N GLY A 136 12.02 -6.56 7.93
CA GLY A 136 12.91 -7.04 6.86
C GLY A 136 14.05 -7.90 7.39
N GLY A 137 14.05 -9.21 7.11
CA GLY A 137 15.01 -10.17 7.67
C GLY A 137 15.06 -10.16 9.22
N GLY A 138 13.95 -9.84 9.89
CA GLY A 138 13.88 -9.71 11.34
C GLY A 138 14.43 -8.39 11.90
N THR A 139 14.59 -7.35 11.08
CA THR A 139 15.14 -6.05 11.47
C THR A 139 14.12 -4.90 11.31
N ASP A 140 14.43 -3.69 11.76
CA ASP A 140 13.51 -2.53 11.70
C ASP A 140 13.53 -1.78 10.34
N ARG A 141 13.74 -2.49 9.23
CA ARG A 141 13.87 -1.89 7.88
C ARG A 141 13.20 -2.77 6.82
N ILE A 142 13.10 -2.26 5.59
CA ILE A 142 12.77 -3.03 4.40
C ILE A 142 14.05 -3.63 3.80
N ALA A 143 13.97 -4.86 3.30
CA ALA A 143 15.03 -5.55 2.59
C ALA A 143 14.47 -6.31 1.39
N VAL A 144 14.97 -6.03 0.19
CA VAL A 144 14.52 -6.68 -1.05
C VAL A 144 15.74 -7.15 -1.82
N GLU A 145 15.69 -8.39 -2.30
CA GLU A 145 16.74 -8.96 -3.14
C GLU A 145 16.76 -8.27 -4.51
N GLY A 146 17.94 -7.81 -4.92
CA GLY A 146 18.21 -7.36 -6.27
C GLY A 146 19.06 -8.40 -7.02
N GLY A 147 19.36 -8.14 -8.27
CA GLY A 147 20.15 -9.04 -9.11
C GLY A 147 21.62 -9.19 -8.66
N ARG A 148 22.14 -8.29 -7.80
CA ARG A 148 23.54 -8.33 -7.34
C ARG A 148 23.72 -8.13 -5.84
N ASP A 149 22.75 -7.52 -5.17
CA ASP A 149 22.80 -7.21 -3.74
C ASP A 149 21.39 -6.98 -3.18
N PHE A 150 21.30 -6.67 -1.89
CA PHE A 150 20.04 -6.29 -1.26
C PHE A 150 19.85 -4.76 -1.28
N GLY A 151 18.66 -4.33 -1.69
CA GLY A 151 18.16 -3.00 -1.45
C GLY A 151 17.57 -2.92 -0.05
N THR A 152 17.99 -1.94 0.76
CA THR A 152 17.40 -1.74 2.10
C THR A 152 17.12 -0.26 2.38
N PHE A 153 16.03 0.02 3.10
CA PHE A 153 15.67 1.38 3.54
C PHE A 153 14.78 1.37 4.79
N GLY A 154 14.59 2.54 5.43
CA GLY A 154 13.63 2.72 6.52
C GLY A 154 14.09 2.32 7.92
N GLY A 155 15.38 2.00 8.08
CA GLY A 155 15.97 1.71 9.39
C GLY A 155 15.90 2.89 10.37
N PRO A 156 16.15 2.65 11.68
CA PRO A 156 16.16 3.71 12.70
C PRO A 156 17.10 4.86 12.33
N GLY A 157 16.63 6.10 12.50
CA GLY A 157 17.40 7.31 12.21
C GLY A 157 17.54 7.66 10.72
N SER A 158 16.94 6.88 9.80
CA SER A 158 16.84 7.19 8.38
C SER A 158 15.71 8.18 8.09
N ASP A 159 15.86 8.97 7.02
CA ASP A 159 14.76 9.79 6.47
C ASP A 159 13.79 8.95 5.60
N ASP A 160 14.13 7.68 5.31
CA ASP A 160 13.33 6.75 4.50
C ASP A 160 12.25 6.01 5.29
N ARG A 161 11.73 6.59 6.38
CA ARG A 161 10.70 5.92 7.21
C ARG A 161 9.27 6.22 6.75
N VAL A 162 9.09 7.34 6.07
CA VAL A 162 7.78 7.84 5.64
C VAL A 162 7.92 8.41 4.24
N PHE A 163 7.01 8.02 3.34
CA PHE A 163 6.92 8.56 1.99
C PHE A 163 5.50 9.00 1.70
N ILE A 164 5.34 10.17 1.07
CA ILE A 164 4.06 10.56 0.49
C ILE A 164 4.11 10.21 -1.00
N LEU A 165 3.31 9.23 -1.39
CA LEU A 165 3.21 8.67 -2.73
C LEU A 165 1.97 9.24 -3.42
N PRO A 166 2.07 10.34 -4.17
CA PRO A 166 0.95 10.84 -4.95
C PRO A 166 0.55 9.82 -6.02
N ARG A 167 -0.73 9.85 -6.38
CA ARG A 167 -1.20 9.17 -7.59
C ARG A 167 -0.42 9.69 -8.80
N SER A 168 0.04 8.76 -9.62
CA SER A 168 1.03 9.01 -10.67
C SER A 168 0.62 8.35 -12.00
N PRO A 169 1.10 8.84 -13.15
CA PRO A 169 0.84 8.20 -14.42
C PRO A 169 1.29 6.73 -14.41
N ARG A 170 0.43 5.83 -14.88
CA ARG A 170 0.67 4.37 -14.90
C ARG A 170 2.05 3.96 -15.38
N LYS A 171 2.57 4.63 -16.41
CA LYS A 171 3.91 4.38 -17.00
C LYS A 171 5.10 4.56 -16.04
N LEU A 172 4.87 5.11 -14.85
CA LEU A 172 5.91 5.24 -13.84
C LEU A 172 6.03 3.98 -12.98
N CYS A 173 4.97 3.18 -12.85
CA CYS A 173 4.98 1.94 -12.08
C CYS A 173 5.16 0.71 -12.97
N ASP A 174 6.03 -0.19 -12.51
CA ASP A 174 6.30 -1.50 -13.12
C ASP A 174 6.78 -2.52 -12.06
N ALA A 175 6.41 -2.29 -10.79
CA ALA A 175 6.73 -3.21 -9.70
C ALA A 175 5.99 -4.55 -9.91
N PRO A 176 6.60 -5.68 -9.48
CA PRO A 176 6.09 -7.03 -9.75
C PRO A 176 4.64 -7.24 -9.27
#